data_AF-A0A257RE40-F1
#
_entry.id   AF-A0A257RE40-F1
#
_cell.length_a   1.000
_cell.length_b   1.000
_cell.length_c   1.000
_cell.angle_alpha   90.00
_cell.angle_beta   90.00
_cell.angle_gamma   90.00
#
_symmetry.space_group_name_H-M   'P 1'
#
loop_
_entity.id
_entity.type
_entity.pdbx_description
1 polymer ?
#
loop_
_entity_poly.entity_id
_entity_poly.type
_entity_poly.pdbx_seq_one_letter_code
_entity_poly.pdbx_strand_id
1 'polypeptide(L)'
;MEMAASAKTTSKTASKKAPAKKSAKAPAKAPAKKASKAPAKAPVAKPTTHKEREAKAKAAAANAKAAKEREAKARAAQKEREAKAKAAAAAKAKAAKEREAKARAAQKEREAKAKAVAAAHAKAAKEREAKARAAQKEREAKAKVAARAREAARKAREKAAVEAKRQREIEAKKRAVEAERLRKLREFERREADERKRQERREAEERRRQEALERKMHSKPYADDVAFLEELRALLAETRASTMHQIDIAESEANEMLVDRERLEYDDEDGTGAASDIQRDQLKEFAVTLRTKVDEIDVALARVADGSYGRCDGCYEPISQARLRAQLPVFTCVSCRAAV
;
A
#
# COMPACT_ATOMS: atom_id res chain seq x y z
N MET A 1 -4.88 -34.64 1.54
CA MET A 1 -5.32 -34.59 2.95
C MET A 1 -6.22 -33.38 3.10
N GLU A 2 -7.51 -33.66 3.02
CA GLU A 2 -8.64 -32.77 3.29
C GLU A 2 -8.77 -32.43 4.79
N MET A 3 -9.70 -31.49 5.03
CA MET A 3 -10.39 -31.10 6.28
C MET A 3 -9.85 -29.82 6.94
N ALA A 4 -10.52 -28.66 6.83
CA ALA A 4 -11.82 -28.26 7.44
C ALA A 4 -11.71 -28.07 8.98
N ALA A 5 -12.28 -27.09 9.68
CA ALA A 5 -13.12 -25.93 9.38
C ALA A 5 -13.21 -24.99 10.62
N SER A 6 -13.62 -23.74 10.37
CA SER A 6 -14.37 -22.77 11.20
C SER A 6 -14.79 -23.10 12.65
N ALA A 7 -14.67 -22.11 13.56
CA ALA A 7 -15.81 -21.30 14.04
C ALA A 7 -15.53 -20.46 15.34
N LYS A 8 -15.73 -19.13 15.22
CA LYS A 8 -16.65 -18.27 16.00
C LYS A 8 -16.73 -18.41 17.54
N THR A 9 -16.34 -17.37 18.28
CA THR A 9 -17.03 -16.98 19.53
C THR A 9 -17.06 -15.45 19.74
N THR A 10 -18.28 -14.93 19.78
CA THR A 10 -18.67 -13.61 20.29
C THR A 10 -18.87 -13.70 21.81
N SER A 11 -18.37 -12.74 22.59
CA SER A 11 -18.82 -12.54 23.97
C SER A 11 -19.15 -11.07 24.26
N LYS A 12 -20.39 -10.88 24.71
CA LYS A 12 -21.00 -9.62 25.13
C LYS A 12 -21.65 -9.90 26.48
N THR A 13 -21.17 -9.25 27.54
CA THR A 13 -21.87 -9.13 28.84
C THR A 13 -21.20 -7.98 29.60
N ALA A 14 -21.79 -6.79 29.67
CA ALA A 14 -22.82 -6.39 30.63
C ALA A 14 -22.43 -6.66 32.09
N SER A 15 -21.99 -5.61 32.79
CA SER A 15 -21.91 -5.57 34.25
C SER A 15 -22.66 -4.36 34.77
N LYS A 16 -23.71 -4.65 35.55
CA LYS A 16 -24.52 -3.72 36.32
C LYS A 16 -24.48 -4.25 37.75
N LYS A 17 -23.98 -3.49 38.73
CA LYS A 17 -24.24 -3.77 40.15
C LYS A 17 -24.40 -2.48 40.94
N ALA A 18 -25.42 -2.53 41.79
CA ALA A 18 -26.08 -1.46 42.51
C ALA A 18 -25.32 -1.01 43.79
N PRO A 19 -25.77 0.06 44.46
CA PRO A 19 -25.08 0.73 45.56
C PRO A 19 -25.56 0.28 46.95
N ALA A 20 -24.75 0.54 47.98
CA ALA A 20 -25.15 1.02 49.33
C ALA A 20 -24.10 0.64 50.38
N LYS A 21 -23.68 1.61 51.20
CA LYS A 21 -23.59 1.43 52.66
C LYS A 21 -23.51 2.79 53.37
N LYS A 22 -24.46 2.97 54.29
CA LYS A 22 -24.57 3.99 55.33
C LYS A 22 -23.41 3.87 56.33
N SER A 23 -23.03 4.98 56.95
CA SER A 23 -22.83 5.03 58.40
C SER A 23 -22.75 6.47 58.89
N ALA A 24 -23.72 6.82 59.73
CA ALA A 24 -23.76 8.01 60.56
C ALA A 24 -22.90 7.82 61.82
N LYS A 25 -22.37 8.90 62.39
CA LYS A 25 -22.16 9.03 63.84
C LYS A 25 -22.02 10.50 64.26
N ALA A 26 -22.97 10.97 65.07
CA ALA A 26 -22.81 12.10 65.98
C ALA A 26 -22.09 11.64 67.27
N PRO A 27 -21.71 12.55 68.18
CA PRO A 27 -22.60 12.72 69.32
C PRO A 27 -22.73 14.15 69.86
N ALA A 28 -23.87 14.37 70.52
CA ALA A 28 -24.20 15.52 71.34
C ALA A 28 -23.59 15.44 72.75
N LYS A 29 -23.45 16.59 73.42
CA LYS A 29 -23.52 16.68 74.89
C LYS A 29 -23.91 18.10 75.35
N ALA A 30 -25.07 18.20 75.98
CA ALA A 30 -25.42 19.19 77.02
C ALA A 30 -25.20 18.53 78.40
N PRO A 31 -25.17 19.27 79.53
CA PRO A 31 -26.38 19.49 80.37
C PRO A 31 -26.38 20.89 81.05
N ALA A 32 -27.47 21.56 81.45
CA ALA A 32 -28.68 21.28 82.26
C ALA A 32 -28.55 21.42 83.80
N LYS A 33 -29.55 22.12 84.39
CA LYS A 33 -30.04 22.20 85.81
C LYS A 33 -29.45 23.34 86.67
N LYS A 34 -30.18 24.06 87.56
CA LYS A 34 -31.38 23.84 88.41
C LYS A 34 -32.19 25.17 88.55
N ALA A 35 -33.54 25.22 88.54
CA ALA A 35 -34.52 25.02 89.65
C ALA A 35 -34.21 25.85 90.92
N SER A 36 -35.09 26.55 91.65
CA SER A 36 -36.55 26.63 91.88
C SER A 36 -36.78 27.89 92.78
N LYS A 37 -37.96 28.52 92.94
CA LYS A 37 -39.04 28.11 93.88
C LYS A 37 -40.16 29.18 93.87
N ALA A 38 -41.40 28.74 94.06
CA ALA A 38 -42.67 29.49 94.05
C ALA A 38 -43.14 29.84 95.51
N PRO A 39 -44.44 30.00 95.84
CA PRO A 39 -45.25 31.24 95.76
C PRO A 39 -46.01 31.61 97.07
N ALA A 40 -46.72 32.75 97.01
CA ALA A 40 -48.02 33.11 97.65
C ALA A 40 -48.32 32.84 99.15
N LYS A 41 -48.88 33.85 99.83
CA LYS A 41 -50.13 33.77 100.64
C LYS A 41 -50.58 35.15 101.17
N ALA A 42 -51.81 35.55 100.80
CA ALA A 42 -52.74 36.28 101.69
C ALA A 42 -53.39 35.22 102.63
N PRO A 43 -54.22 35.52 103.68
CA PRO A 43 -55.45 36.34 103.55
C PRO A 43 -56.05 36.97 104.86
N VAL A 44 -57.24 37.60 104.69
CA VAL A 44 -58.40 37.88 105.62
C VAL A 44 -58.19 38.84 106.81
N ALA A 45 -58.71 40.08 106.81
CA ALA A 45 -60.09 40.55 107.06
C ALA A 45 -60.66 40.13 108.45
N LYS A 46 -61.07 41.03 109.35
CA LYS A 46 -62.43 41.62 109.54
C LYS A 46 -62.55 42.09 111.04
N PRO A 47 -63.62 42.74 111.54
CA PRO A 47 -64.06 44.12 111.33
C PRO A 47 -64.45 44.82 112.67
N THR A 48 -65.18 45.94 112.58
CA THR A 48 -66.06 46.58 113.59
C THR A 48 -65.37 47.42 114.69
N THR A 49 -65.50 48.75 114.75
CA THR A 49 -66.70 49.60 115.05
C THR A 49 -67.40 49.16 116.34
N HIS A 50 -67.74 49.99 117.32
CA HIS A 50 -67.70 51.42 117.54
C HIS A 50 -68.22 51.61 118.97
N LYS A 51 -68.09 52.84 119.49
CA LYS A 51 -68.90 53.42 120.58
C LYS A 51 -68.52 52.92 121.99
N GLU A 52 -68.40 53.77 123.00
CA GLU A 52 -68.72 55.19 123.13
C GLU A 52 -68.20 55.64 124.49
N ARG A 53 -68.08 56.97 124.65
CA ARG A 53 -68.35 57.70 125.90
C ARG A 53 -67.37 57.51 127.04
N GLU A 54 -67.04 58.52 127.83
CA GLU A 54 -67.26 59.97 127.84
C GLU A 54 -66.48 60.42 129.07
N ALA A 55 -66.00 61.66 129.04
CA ALA A 55 -65.74 62.47 130.24
C ALA A 55 -64.61 62.01 131.19
N LYS A 56 -63.78 62.88 131.75
CA LYS A 56 -63.43 64.29 131.59
C LYS A 56 -62.26 64.43 132.59
N ALA A 57 -61.14 65.00 132.17
CA ALA A 57 -60.73 66.35 132.59
C ALA A 57 -60.30 66.41 134.07
N LYS A 58 -59.10 66.86 134.44
CA LYS A 58 -58.37 68.11 134.13
C LYS A 58 -56.93 67.92 134.70
N ALA A 59 -55.86 68.63 134.38
CA ALA A 59 -55.49 69.76 133.52
C ALA A 59 -53.93 69.70 133.44
N ALA A 60 -53.23 69.85 132.32
CA ALA A 60 -53.17 71.01 131.42
C ALA A 60 -52.62 72.29 132.08
N ALA A 61 -51.29 72.47 132.08
CA ALA A 61 -50.60 73.71 131.73
C ALA A 61 -49.07 73.52 131.73
N ALA A 62 -48.47 73.39 130.54
CA ALA A 62 -47.10 73.81 130.16
C ALA A 62 -46.49 73.05 128.94
N ASN A 63 -47.25 72.20 128.22
CA ASN A 63 -46.74 71.46 127.05
C ASN A 63 -47.41 71.87 125.72
N ALA A 64 -47.63 73.18 125.52
CA ALA A 64 -48.26 73.76 124.32
C ALA A 64 -47.28 74.52 123.40
N LYS A 65 -45.96 74.47 123.65
CA LYS A 65 -44.95 75.15 122.81
C LYS A 65 -44.05 74.22 121.98
N ALA A 66 -44.03 72.91 122.25
CA ALA A 66 -43.19 71.94 121.51
C ALA A 66 -43.91 71.15 120.39
N ALA A 67 -45.25 71.15 120.35
CA ALA A 67 -46.02 70.45 119.31
C ALA A 67 -46.17 71.26 118.00
N LYS A 68 -46.19 72.60 118.08
CA LYS A 68 -46.25 73.48 116.90
C LYS A 68 -44.92 73.57 116.12
N GLU A 69 -43.79 73.21 116.73
CA GLU A 69 -42.49 73.17 116.03
C GLU A 69 -42.28 71.85 115.25
N ARG A 70 -42.85 70.73 115.71
CA ARG A 70 -42.75 69.42 115.04
C ARG A 70 -43.65 69.32 113.80
N GLU A 71 -44.81 69.97 113.79
CA GLU A 71 -45.69 70.03 112.62
C GLU A 71 -45.14 70.96 111.51
N ALA A 72 -44.41 72.03 111.89
CA ALA A 72 -43.70 72.90 110.95
C ALA A 72 -42.47 72.21 110.32
N LYS A 73 -41.71 71.41 111.09
CA LYS A 73 -40.58 70.62 110.56
C LYS A 73 -41.01 69.46 109.66
N ALA A 74 -42.19 68.86 109.88
CA ALA A 74 -42.75 67.82 109.01
C ALA A 74 -43.23 68.37 107.65
N ARG A 75 -43.88 69.54 107.62
CA ARG A 75 -44.30 70.20 106.37
C ARG A 75 -43.12 70.76 105.55
N ALA A 76 -42.02 71.17 106.21
CA ALA A 76 -40.79 71.57 105.54
C ALA A 76 -40.08 70.36 104.88
N ALA A 77 -39.99 69.22 105.56
CA ALA A 77 -39.39 67.99 105.01
C ALA A 77 -40.21 67.39 103.84
N GLN A 78 -41.53 67.56 103.85
CA GLN A 78 -42.40 67.09 102.75
C GLN A 78 -42.25 67.96 101.49
N LYS A 79 -42.16 69.29 101.64
CA LYS A 79 -41.92 70.20 100.51
C LYS A 79 -40.54 70.01 99.87
N GLU A 80 -39.52 69.68 100.65
CA GLU A 80 -38.18 69.39 100.11
C GLU A 80 -38.12 68.06 99.33
N ARG A 81 -38.87 67.04 99.78
CA ARG A 81 -38.99 65.75 99.08
C ARG A 81 -39.78 65.85 97.78
N GLU A 82 -40.85 66.65 97.74
CA GLU A 82 -41.58 66.93 96.49
C GLU A 82 -40.76 67.74 95.48
N ALA A 83 -39.96 68.70 95.95
CA ALA A 83 -39.04 69.45 95.09
C ALA A 83 -37.93 68.54 94.51
N LYS A 84 -37.34 67.65 95.33
CA LYS A 84 -36.35 66.66 94.87
C LYS A 84 -36.95 65.61 93.93
N ALA A 85 -38.20 65.19 94.14
CA ALA A 85 -38.90 64.26 93.25
C ALA A 85 -39.22 64.89 91.89
N LYS A 86 -39.65 66.16 91.85
CA LYS A 86 -39.86 66.91 90.59
C LYS A 86 -38.55 67.17 89.83
N ALA A 87 -37.46 67.48 90.53
CA ALA A 87 -36.14 67.61 89.91
C ALA A 87 -35.62 66.27 89.34
N ALA A 88 -35.80 65.16 90.06
CA ALA A 88 -35.44 63.83 89.58
C ALA A 88 -36.29 63.35 88.39
N ALA A 89 -37.59 63.69 88.36
CA ALA A 89 -38.47 63.40 87.23
C ALA A 89 -38.09 64.22 85.99
N ALA A 90 -37.77 65.51 86.15
CA ALA A 90 -37.28 66.37 85.07
C ALA A 90 -35.93 65.88 84.50
N ALA A 91 -35.00 65.44 85.36
CA ALA A 91 -33.72 64.87 84.93
C ALA A 91 -33.90 63.54 84.17
N LYS A 92 -34.80 62.66 84.63
CA LYS A 92 -35.13 61.40 83.94
C LYS A 92 -35.80 61.63 82.59
N ALA A 93 -36.70 62.62 82.48
CA ALA A 93 -37.33 63.00 81.21
C ALA A 93 -36.32 63.57 80.20
N LYS A 94 -35.35 64.37 80.66
CA LYS A 94 -34.28 64.90 79.80
C LYS A 94 -33.33 63.79 79.32
N ALA A 95 -32.96 62.86 80.20
CA ALA A 95 -32.14 61.70 79.85
C ALA A 95 -32.86 60.71 78.91
N ALA A 96 -34.19 60.55 79.05
CA ALA A 96 -34.99 59.74 78.14
C ALA A 96 -35.05 60.34 76.73
N LYS A 97 -35.26 61.67 76.61
CA LYS A 97 -35.24 62.37 75.31
C LYS A 97 -33.87 62.31 74.63
N GLU A 98 -32.78 62.42 75.39
CA GLU A 98 -31.42 62.30 74.83
C GLU A 98 -31.11 60.86 74.37
N ARG A 99 -31.56 59.83 75.10
CA ARG A 99 -31.44 58.43 74.68
C ARG A 99 -32.28 58.12 73.44
N GLU A 100 -33.48 58.67 73.35
CA GLU A 100 -34.34 58.51 72.16
C GLU A 100 -33.73 59.22 70.94
N ALA A 101 -33.15 60.41 71.11
CA ALA A 101 -32.42 61.11 70.05
C ALA A 101 -31.19 60.31 69.58
N LYS A 102 -30.40 59.75 70.51
CA LYS A 102 -29.25 58.88 70.18
C LYS A 102 -29.68 57.57 69.51
N ALA A 103 -30.78 56.96 69.94
CA ALA A 103 -31.33 55.76 69.30
C ALA A 103 -31.83 56.04 67.88
N ARG A 104 -32.53 57.16 67.65
CA ARG A 104 -32.96 57.61 66.31
C ARG A 104 -31.77 57.95 65.41
N ALA A 105 -30.71 58.56 65.96
CA ALA A 105 -29.47 58.82 65.21
C ALA A 105 -28.76 57.51 64.82
N ALA A 106 -28.60 56.58 65.76
CA ALA A 106 -28.02 55.25 65.49
C ALA A 106 -28.86 54.43 64.50
N GLN A 107 -30.20 54.55 64.55
CA GLN A 107 -31.09 53.91 63.59
C GLN A 107 -30.92 54.50 62.18
N LYS A 108 -30.88 55.83 62.05
CA LYS A 108 -30.62 56.51 60.76
C LYS A 108 -29.26 56.13 60.18
N GLU A 109 -28.23 56.02 61.02
CA GLU A 109 -26.89 55.58 60.58
C GLU A 109 -26.89 54.12 60.11
N ARG A 110 -27.58 53.22 60.82
CA ARG A 110 -27.74 51.81 60.41
C ARG A 110 -28.53 51.66 59.13
N GLU A 111 -29.61 52.43 58.96
CA GLU A 111 -30.40 52.45 57.73
C GLU A 111 -29.61 53.03 56.55
N ALA A 112 -28.80 54.07 56.77
CA ALA A 112 -27.90 54.60 55.75
C ALA A 112 -26.82 53.58 55.34
N LYS A 113 -26.21 52.88 56.31
CA LYS A 113 -25.23 51.80 56.05
C LYS A 113 -25.88 50.61 55.34
N ALA A 114 -27.08 50.19 55.73
CA ALA A 114 -27.82 49.13 55.06
C ALA A 114 -28.19 49.50 53.63
N LYS A 115 -28.61 50.75 53.37
CA LYS A 115 -28.87 51.26 52.01
C LYS A 115 -27.60 51.34 51.17
N ALA A 116 -26.47 51.74 51.75
CA ALA A 116 -25.18 51.76 51.06
C ALA A 116 -24.70 50.34 50.71
N VAL A 117 -24.83 49.38 51.62
CA VAL A 117 -24.52 47.96 51.39
C VAL A 117 -25.45 47.35 50.34
N ALA A 118 -26.76 47.62 50.41
CA ALA A 118 -27.72 47.18 49.39
C ALA A 118 -27.44 47.79 48.01
N ALA A 119 -27.07 49.08 47.95
CA ALA A 119 -26.67 49.74 46.71
C ALA A 119 -25.36 49.15 46.14
N ALA A 120 -24.39 48.83 47.00
CA ALA A 120 -23.15 48.16 46.61
C ALA A 120 -23.40 46.74 46.09
N HIS A 121 -24.26 45.95 46.75
CA HIS A 121 -24.67 44.62 46.27
C HIS A 121 -25.46 44.70 44.96
N ALA A 122 -26.36 45.68 44.78
CA ALA A 122 -27.08 45.89 43.54
C ALA A 122 -26.14 46.27 42.39
N LYS A 123 -25.13 47.11 42.64
CA LYS A 123 -24.08 47.45 41.66
C LYS A 123 -23.23 46.22 41.30
N ALA A 124 -22.80 45.45 42.30
CA ALA A 124 -22.05 44.22 42.09
C ALA A 124 -22.86 43.13 41.36
N ALA A 125 -24.16 43.03 41.61
CA ALA A 125 -25.06 42.12 40.91
C ALA A 125 -25.21 42.50 39.43
N LYS A 126 -25.41 43.80 39.13
CA LYS A 126 -25.45 44.31 37.74
C LYS A 126 -24.14 44.09 37.00
N GLU A 127 -23.00 44.29 37.66
CA GLU A 127 -21.68 44.04 37.06
C GLU A 127 -21.44 42.55 36.79
N ARG A 128 -21.84 41.66 37.71
CA ARG A 128 -21.78 40.19 37.54
C ARG A 128 -22.68 39.73 36.40
N GLU A 129 -23.89 40.29 36.30
CA GLU A 129 -24.82 39.98 35.21
C GLU A 129 -24.28 40.49 33.86
N ALA A 130 -23.70 41.70 33.81
CA ALA A 130 -23.05 42.22 32.61
C ALA A 130 -21.86 41.36 32.18
N LYS A 131 -21.01 40.94 33.13
CA LYS A 131 -19.88 40.01 32.88
C LYS A 131 -20.37 38.62 32.43
N ALA A 132 -21.44 38.10 33.02
CA ALA A 132 -22.04 36.83 32.61
C ALA A 132 -22.64 36.90 31.19
N ARG A 133 -23.34 37.99 30.86
CA ARG A 133 -23.87 38.25 29.51
C ARG A 133 -22.74 38.43 28.49
N ALA A 134 -21.65 39.11 28.84
CA ALA A 134 -20.47 39.25 27.99
C ALA A 134 -19.78 37.89 27.74
N ALA A 135 -19.57 37.10 28.80
CA ALA A 135 -19.00 35.76 28.69
C ALA A 135 -19.92 34.80 27.91
N GLN A 136 -21.24 34.92 28.06
CA GLN A 136 -22.21 34.17 27.26
C GLN A 136 -22.12 34.54 25.78
N LYS A 137 -22.11 35.83 25.44
CA LYS A 137 -21.93 36.31 24.05
C LYS A 137 -20.61 35.83 23.44
N GLU A 138 -19.52 35.85 24.21
CA GLU A 138 -18.21 35.35 23.77
C GLU A 138 -18.24 33.84 23.50
N ARG A 139 -18.85 33.05 24.39
CA ARG A 139 -19.03 31.60 24.20
C ARG A 139 -19.90 31.29 22.99
N GLU A 140 -21.00 32.02 22.80
CA GLU A 140 -21.87 31.88 21.63
C GLU A 140 -21.15 32.26 20.34
N ALA A 141 -20.33 33.32 20.34
CA ALA A 141 -19.51 33.71 19.20
C ALA A 141 -18.46 32.63 18.86
N LYS A 142 -17.72 32.13 19.86
CA LYS A 142 -16.75 31.03 19.69
C LYS A 142 -17.44 29.74 19.21
N ALA A 143 -18.62 29.42 19.72
CA ALA A 143 -19.41 28.28 19.28
C ALA A 143 -19.86 28.43 17.81
N LYS A 144 -20.28 29.61 17.38
CA LYS A 144 -20.63 29.90 15.97
C LYS A 144 -19.43 29.76 15.04
N VAL A 145 -18.26 30.27 15.42
CA VAL A 145 -17.02 30.13 14.64
C VAL A 145 -16.59 28.65 14.58
N ALA A 146 -16.63 27.93 15.70
CA ALA A 146 -16.33 26.50 15.74
C ALA A 146 -17.31 25.66 14.90
N ALA A 147 -18.60 26.01 14.90
CA ALA A 147 -19.61 25.35 14.07
C ALA A 147 -19.34 25.57 12.57
N ARG A 148 -19.06 26.82 12.15
CA ARG A 148 -18.67 27.14 10.76
C ARG A 148 -17.37 26.43 10.35
N ALA A 149 -16.37 26.36 11.22
CA ALA A 149 -15.13 25.64 10.97
C ALA A 149 -15.35 24.12 10.82
N ARG A 150 -16.23 23.51 11.65
CA ARG A 150 -16.60 22.09 11.52
C ARG A 150 -17.35 21.81 10.22
N GLU A 151 -18.25 22.70 9.82
CA GLU A 151 -18.97 22.58 8.54
C GLU A 151 -18.01 22.70 7.34
N ALA A 152 -17.08 23.67 7.37
CA ALA A 152 -16.05 23.80 6.34
C ALA A 152 -15.15 22.57 6.27
N ALA A 153 -14.72 22.03 7.42
CA ALA A 153 -13.93 20.80 7.48
C ALA A 153 -14.69 19.58 6.95
N ARG A 154 -16.00 19.46 7.24
CA ARG A 154 -16.86 18.41 6.67
C ARG A 154 -16.93 18.52 5.15
N LYS A 155 -17.21 19.72 4.61
CA LYS A 155 -17.27 19.96 3.15
C LYS A 155 -15.92 19.68 2.48
N ALA A 156 -14.81 20.04 3.12
CA ALA A 156 -13.47 19.73 2.61
C ALA A 156 -13.20 18.22 2.57
N ARG A 157 -13.55 17.48 3.63
CA ARG A 157 -13.43 16.01 3.67
C ARG A 157 -14.31 15.33 2.62
N GLU A 158 -15.52 15.82 2.42
CA GLU A 158 -16.44 15.30 1.39
C GLU A 158 -15.89 15.53 -0.02
N LYS A 159 -15.38 16.74 -0.32
CA LYS A 159 -14.70 17.03 -1.59
C LYS A 159 -13.46 16.15 -1.80
N ALA A 160 -12.61 16.01 -0.78
CA ALA A 160 -11.43 15.15 -0.84
C ALA A 160 -11.80 13.67 -1.04
N ALA A 161 -12.90 13.19 -0.44
CA ALA A 161 -13.39 11.83 -0.64
C ALA A 161 -13.89 11.60 -2.08
N VAL A 162 -14.60 12.58 -2.66
CA VAL A 162 -15.04 12.53 -4.07
C VAL A 162 -13.84 12.54 -5.02
N GLU A 163 -12.86 13.40 -4.77
CA GLU A 163 -11.63 13.47 -5.58
C GLU A 163 -10.82 12.18 -5.47
N ALA A 164 -10.64 11.64 -4.26
CA ALA A 164 -9.97 10.36 -4.04
C ALA A 164 -10.71 9.20 -4.74
N LYS A 165 -12.05 9.21 -4.76
CA LYS A 165 -12.83 8.21 -5.51
C LYS A 165 -12.57 8.33 -7.02
N ARG A 166 -12.55 9.56 -7.55
CA ARG A 166 -12.24 9.83 -8.96
C ARG A 166 -10.81 9.38 -9.32
N GLN A 167 -9.83 9.66 -8.47
CA GLN A 167 -8.44 9.24 -8.66
C GLN A 167 -8.32 7.71 -8.67
N ARG A 168 -8.96 7.01 -7.73
CA ARG A 168 -9.01 5.54 -7.70
C ARG A 168 -9.64 4.94 -8.95
N GLU A 169 -10.69 5.56 -9.48
CA GLU A 169 -11.34 5.11 -10.72
C GLU A 169 -10.39 5.28 -11.92
N ILE A 170 -9.66 6.40 -12.01
CA ILE A 170 -8.67 6.63 -13.07
C ILE A 170 -7.52 5.62 -12.97
N GLU A 171 -6.98 5.37 -11.77
CA GLU A 171 -5.93 4.38 -11.56
C GLU A 171 -6.41 2.96 -11.88
N ALA A 172 -7.64 2.61 -11.50
CA ALA A 172 -8.24 1.32 -11.84
C ALA A 172 -8.37 1.15 -13.37
N LYS A 173 -8.80 2.19 -14.10
CA LYS A 173 -8.86 2.18 -15.57
C LYS A 173 -7.46 2.04 -16.18
N LYS A 174 -6.46 2.78 -15.69
CA LYS A 174 -5.07 2.66 -16.16
C LYS A 174 -4.50 1.25 -15.95
N ARG A 175 -4.70 0.68 -14.76
CA ARG A 175 -4.29 -0.70 -14.44
C ARG A 175 -4.99 -1.73 -15.32
N ALA A 176 -6.27 -1.52 -15.64
CA ALA A 176 -7.00 -2.41 -16.56
C ALA A 176 -6.41 -2.36 -17.99
N VAL A 177 -6.11 -1.17 -18.50
CA VAL A 177 -5.48 -0.99 -19.83
C VAL A 177 -4.08 -1.62 -19.85
N GLU A 178 -3.29 -1.40 -18.81
CA GLU A 178 -1.95 -2.00 -18.70
C GLU A 178 -2.00 -3.53 -18.60
N ALA A 179 -2.97 -4.06 -17.84
CA ALA A 179 -3.19 -5.51 -17.73
C ALA A 179 -3.62 -6.11 -19.09
N GLU A 180 -4.46 -5.42 -19.87
CA GLU A 180 -4.81 -5.85 -21.22
C GLU A 180 -3.59 -5.83 -22.15
N ARG A 181 -2.77 -4.77 -22.09
CA ARG A 181 -1.51 -4.68 -22.84
C ARG A 181 -0.56 -5.83 -22.51
N LEU A 182 -0.38 -6.14 -21.23
CA LEU A 182 0.46 -7.26 -20.79
C LEU A 182 -0.09 -8.62 -21.24
N ARG A 183 -1.41 -8.79 -21.26
CA ARG A 183 -2.05 -10.00 -21.82
C ARG A 183 -1.76 -10.15 -23.30
N LYS A 184 -1.85 -9.07 -24.09
CA LYS A 184 -1.51 -9.08 -25.52
C LYS A 184 -0.04 -9.37 -25.77
N LEU A 185 0.86 -8.79 -24.99
CA LEU A 185 2.31 -9.09 -25.07
C LEU A 185 2.58 -10.57 -24.78
N ARG A 186 2.00 -11.14 -23.73
CA ARG A 186 2.14 -12.59 -23.44
C ARG A 186 1.57 -13.48 -24.54
N GLU A 187 0.50 -13.05 -25.21
CA GLU A 187 -0.04 -13.78 -26.36
C GLU A 187 0.90 -13.73 -27.57
N PHE A 188 1.49 -12.56 -27.83
CA PHE A 188 2.49 -12.38 -28.87
C PHE A 188 3.74 -13.22 -28.59
N GLU A 189 4.30 -13.17 -27.38
CA GLU A 189 5.44 -13.99 -26.96
C GLU A 189 5.16 -15.50 -27.11
N ARG A 190 3.93 -15.96 -26.83
CA ARG A 190 3.54 -17.35 -27.08
C ARG A 190 3.55 -17.69 -28.56
N ARG A 191 3.00 -16.82 -29.42
CA ARG A 191 3.02 -17.01 -30.88
C ARG A 191 4.44 -17.03 -31.42
N GLU A 192 5.28 -16.10 -30.99
CA GLU A 192 6.71 -16.07 -31.37
C GLU A 192 7.45 -17.32 -30.88
N ALA A 193 7.17 -17.82 -29.68
CA ALA A 193 7.75 -19.06 -29.18
C ALA A 193 7.32 -20.28 -30.02
N ASP A 194 6.07 -20.34 -30.44
CA ASP A 194 5.58 -21.40 -31.33
C ASP A 194 6.17 -21.29 -32.73
N GLU A 195 6.36 -20.08 -33.27
CA GLU A 195 7.05 -19.83 -34.53
C GLU A 195 8.53 -20.20 -34.47
N ARG A 196 9.24 -19.82 -33.40
CA ARG A 196 10.62 -20.23 -33.15
C ARG A 196 10.76 -21.74 -33.09
N LYS A 197 9.87 -22.45 -32.38
CA LYS A 197 9.84 -23.93 -32.38
C LYS A 197 9.59 -24.52 -33.76
N ARG A 198 8.80 -23.86 -34.62
CA ARG A 198 8.60 -24.31 -36.02
C ARG A 198 9.86 -24.09 -36.85
N GLN A 199 10.56 -22.97 -36.66
CA GLN A 199 11.84 -22.68 -37.32
C GLN A 199 12.91 -23.68 -36.89
N GLU A 200 13.09 -23.91 -35.59
CA GLU A 200 14.04 -24.89 -35.05
C GLU A 200 13.79 -26.30 -35.61
N ARG A 201 12.53 -26.70 -35.82
CA ARG A 201 12.21 -28.00 -36.46
C ARG A 201 12.66 -28.06 -37.91
N ARG A 202 12.48 -26.97 -38.68
CA ARG A 202 12.92 -26.89 -40.08
C ARG A 202 14.45 -26.90 -40.17
N GLU A 203 15.12 -26.09 -39.35
CA GLU A 203 16.58 -26.05 -39.27
C GLU A 203 17.17 -27.40 -38.82
N ALA A 204 16.52 -28.09 -37.88
CA ALA A 204 16.94 -29.43 -37.47
C ALA A 204 16.77 -30.48 -38.58
N GLU A 205 15.72 -30.39 -39.40
CA GLU A 205 15.52 -31.24 -40.57
C GLU A 205 16.57 -30.96 -41.65
N GLU A 206 16.84 -29.69 -41.94
CA GLU A 206 17.89 -29.28 -42.88
C GLU A 206 19.27 -29.73 -42.42
N ARG A 207 19.58 -29.56 -41.13
CA ARG A 207 20.82 -30.06 -40.53
C ARG A 207 20.94 -31.58 -40.69
N ARG A 208 19.87 -32.33 -40.41
CA ARG A 208 19.85 -33.79 -40.62
C ARG A 208 20.06 -34.16 -42.09
N ARG A 209 19.49 -33.40 -43.02
CA ARG A 209 19.69 -33.59 -44.47
C ARG A 209 21.13 -33.32 -44.88
N GLN A 210 21.75 -32.26 -44.34
CA GLN A 210 23.15 -31.93 -44.58
C GLN A 210 24.09 -33.00 -44.00
N GLU A 211 23.89 -33.39 -42.73
CA GLU A 211 24.66 -34.47 -42.11
C GLU A 211 24.52 -35.80 -42.88
N ALA A 212 23.32 -36.11 -43.39
CA ALA A 212 23.10 -37.28 -44.23
C ALA A 212 23.84 -37.17 -45.56
N LEU A 213 23.86 -35.98 -46.18
CA LEU A 213 24.62 -35.72 -47.40
C LEU A 213 26.13 -35.85 -47.14
N GLU A 214 26.65 -35.23 -46.08
CA GLU A 214 28.06 -35.34 -45.67
C GLU A 214 28.44 -36.80 -45.42
N ARG A 215 27.59 -37.57 -44.74
CA ARG A 215 27.80 -39.01 -44.53
C ARG A 215 27.85 -39.76 -45.87
N LYS A 216 26.97 -39.43 -46.83
CA LYS A 216 27.03 -40.04 -48.16
C LYS A 216 28.30 -39.62 -48.91
N MET A 217 28.70 -38.36 -48.86
CA MET A 217 29.93 -37.86 -49.51
C MET A 217 31.19 -38.55 -49.00
N HIS A 218 31.26 -38.81 -47.69
CA HIS A 218 32.39 -39.51 -47.06
C HIS A 218 32.23 -41.03 -47.05
N SER A 219 31.17 -41.56 -47.68
CA SER A 219 30.97 -43.01 -47.75
C SER A 219 32.01 -43.66 -48.66
N LYS A 220 32.55 -44.79 -48.19
CA LYS A 220 33.44 -45.66 -48.95
C LYS A 220 32.74 -47.02 -49.11
N PRO A 221 31.92 -47.18 -50.17
CA PRO A 221 30.95 -48.28 -50.24
C PRO A 221 31.58 -49.67 -50.33
N TYR A 222 32.81 -49.77 -50.85
CA TYR A 222 33.53 -51.04 -51.05
C TYR A 222 34.82 -51.12 -50.23
N ALA A 223 34.97 -50.31 -49.17
CA ALA A 223 36.19 -50.30 -48.36
C ALA A 223 36.47 -51.67 -47.69
N ASP A 224 35.41 -52.40 -47.33
CA ASP A 224 35.53 -53.70 -46.66
C ASP A 224 35.83 -54.84 -47.65
N ASP A 225 35.46 -54.67 -48.93
CA ASP A 225 35.63 -55.67 -50.00
C ASP A 225 36.97 -55.47 -50.73
N VAL A 226 38.07 -55.72 -50.03
CA VAL A 226 39.44 -55.53 -50.58
C VAL A 226 39.66 -56.32 -51.87
N ALA A 227 39.18 -57.56 -51.93
CA ALA A 227 39.30 -58.42 -53.12
C ALA A 227 38.60 -57.81 -54.35
N PHE A 228 37.47 -57.13 -54.15
CA PHE A 228 36.75 -56.47 -55.24
C PHE A 228 37.50 -55.21 -55.73
N LEU A 229 38.08 -54.44 -54.81
CA LEU A 229 38.91 -53.29 -55.17
C LEU A 229 40.18 -53.71 -55.93
N GLU A 230 40.78 -54.84 -55.58
CA GLU A 230 41.92 -55.43 -56.31
C GLU A 230 41.52 -55.92 -57.70
N GLU A 231 40.36 -56.59 -57.84
CA GLU A 231 39.78 -56.97 -59.14
C GLU A 231 39.60 -55.73 -60.04
N LEU A 232 38.98 -54.67 -59.52
CA LEU A 232 38.79 -53.43 -60.25
C LEU A 232 40.10 -52.74 -60.61
N ARG A 233 41.10 -52.76 -59.71
CA ARG A 233 42.43 -52.21 -59.99
C ARG A 233 43.09 -52.92 -61.17
N ALA A 234 43.00 -54.25 -61.22
CA ALA A 234 43.55 -55.03 -62.32
C ALA A 234 42.85 -54.69 -63.65
N LEU A 235 41.52 -54.66 -63.66
CA LEU A 235 40.73 -54.31 -64.84
C LEU A 235 41.02 -52.87 -65.34
N LEU A 236 41.16 -51.90 -64.44
CA LEU A 236 41.52 -50.52 -64.80
C LEU A 236 42.94 -50.44 -65.38
N ALA A 237 43.91 -51.17 -64.80
CA ALA A 237 45.28 -51.20 -65.31
C ALA A 237 45.36 -51.81 -66.72
N GLU A 238 44.61 -52.89 -66.96
CA GLU A 238 44.50 -53.50 -68.30
C GLU A 238 43.83 -52.54 -69.29
N THR A 239 42.73 -51.91 -68.89
CA THR A 239 42.02 -50.91 -69.71
C THR A 239 42.93 -49.72 -70.06
N ARG A 240 43.76 -49.27 -69.11
CA ARG A 240 44.76 -48.22 -69.32
C ARG A 240 45.77 -48.62 -70.38
N ALA A 241 46.37 -49.81 -70.25
CA ALA A 241 47.36 -50.32 -71.19
C ALA A 241 46.78 -50.45 -72.60
N SER A 242 45.56 -50.98 -72.74
CA SER A 242 44.86 -51.06 -74.03
C SER A 242 44.57 -49.69 -74.63
N THR A 243 44.12 -48.72 -73.81
CA THR A 243 43.81 -47.36 -74.27
C THR A 243 45.09 -46.62 -74.70
N MET A 244 46.20 -46.79 -73.98
CA MET A 244 47.51 -46.25 -74.37
C MET A 244 47.97 -46.83 -75.71
N HIS A 245 47.83 -48.14 -75.90
CA HIS A 245 48.18 -48.75 -77.18
C HIS A 245 47.33 -48.21 -78.34
N GLN A 246 46.04 -47.92 -78.12
CA GLN A 246 45.18 -47.29 -79.12
C GLN A 246 45.61 -45.85 -79.44
N ILE A 247 46.11 -45.09 -78.45
CA ILE A 247 46.68 -43.75 -78.68
C ILE A 247 47.91 -43.87 -79.57
N ASP A 248 48.83 -44.78 -79.25
CA ASP A 248 50.06 -44.98 -80.03
C ASP A 248 49.75 -45.34 -81.49
N ILE A 249 48.76 -46.23 -81.72
CA ILE A 249 48.30 -46.59 -83.07
C ILE A 249 47.74 -45.36 -83.79
N ALA A 250 46.76 -44.66 -83.20
CA ALA A 250 46.10 -43.52 -83.84
C ALA A 250 47.08 -42.38 -84.18
N GLU A 251 48.09 -42.14 -83.33
CA GLU A 251 49.14 -41.15 -83.57
C GLU A 251 50.12 -41.59 -84.63
N SER A 252 50.50 -42.88 -84.66
CA SER A 252 51.37 -43.41 -85.70
C SER A 252 50.71 -43.32 -87.08
N GLU A 253 49.44 -43.68 -87.20
CA GLU A 253 48.67 -43.59 -88.45
C GLU A 253 48.51 -42.13 -88.90
N ALA A 254 48.21 -41.21 -87.97
CA ALA A 254 48.11 -39.78 -88.29
C ALA A 254 49.46 -39.19 -88.74
N ASN A 255 50.58 -39.65 -88.17
CA ASN A 255 51.92 -39.21 -88.57
C ASN A 255 52.33 -39.80 -89.92
N GLU A 256 51.99 -41.06 -90.19
CA GLU A 256 52.24 -41.69 -91.50
C GLU A 256 51.52 -40.93 -92.62
N MET A 257 50.24 -40.57 -92.43
CA MET A 257 49.49 -39.74 -93.38
C MET A 257 50.11 -38.36 -93.63
N LEU A 258 50.76 -37.77 -92.62
CA LEU A 258 51.48 -36.50 -92.76
C LEU A 258 52.72 -36.67 -93.65
N VAL A 259 53.51 -37.73 -93.41
CA VAL A 259 54.71 -38.05 -94.19
C VAL A 259 54.36 -38.37 -95.64
N ASP A 260 53.30 -39.14 -95.85
CA ASP A 260 52.79 -39.45 -97.19
C ASP A 260 52.32 -38.19 -97.92
N ARG A 261 51.70 -37.23 -97.21
CA ARG A 261 51.31 -35.95 -97.80
C ARG A 261 52.52 -35.12 -98.22
N GLU A 262 53.53 -34.98 -97.36
CA GLU A 262 54.77 -34.24 -97.67
C GLU A 262 55.50 -34.85 -98.89
N ARG A 263 55.37 -36.17 -99.10
CA ARG A 263 55.94 -36.86 -100.27
C ARG A 263 55.19 -36.59 -101.57
N LEU A 264 53.89 -36.28 -101.53
CA LEU A 264 52.99 -36.20 -102.69
C LEU A 264 52.59 -34.77 -103.08
N GLU A 265 53.18 -33.73 -102.48
CA GLU A 265 52.86 -32.30 -102.68
C GLU A 265 52.84 -31.79 -104.14
N TYR A 266 53.32 -32.58 -105.12
CA TYR A 266 53.37 -32.20 -106.53
C TYR A 266 52.20 -32.73 -107.39
N ASP A 267 51.31 -33.59 -106.89
CA ASP A 267 50.28 -34.29 -107.70
C ASP A 267 48.83 -34.11 -107.21
N ASP A 268 48.55 -33.02 -106.48
CA ASP A 268 47.25 -32.72 -105.83
C ASP A 268 46.23 -32.02 -106.76
N GLU A 269 46.12 -32.39 -108.05
CA GLU A 269 45.10 -31.79 -108.95
C GLU A 269 43.67 -32.34 -108.73
N ASP A 270 43.51 -33.46 -108.01
CA ASP A 270 42.23 -34.19 -107.86
C ASP A 270 41.50 -33.95 -106.52
N GLY A 271 42.10 -33.18 -105.60
CA GLY A 271 41.52 -32.85 -104.30
C GLY A 271 41.58 -33.96 -103.24
N THR A 272 42.30 -35.05 -103.49
CA THR A 272 42.46 -36.17 -102.55
C THR A 272 43.23 -35.78 -101.28
N GLY A 273 44.18 -34.83 -101.37
CA GLY A 273 44.90 -34.31 -100.22
C GLY A 273 44.00 -33.74 -99.12
N ALA A 274 42.92 -33.03 -99.48
CA ALA A 274 41.98 -32.49 -98.50
C ALA A 274 41.23 -33.58 -97.71
N ALA A 275 40.93 -34.71 -98.34
CA ALA A 275 40.32 -35.85 -97.66
C ALA A 275 41.29 -36.53 -96.68
N SER A 276 42.57 -36.67 -97.06
CA SER A 276 43.63 -37.20 -96.20
C SER A 276 43.87 -36.30 -94.97
N ASP A 277 43.89 -34.98 -95.15
CA ASP A 277 44.03 -34.03 -94.05
C ASP A 277 42.88 -34.15 -93.04
N ILE A 278 41.64 -34.25 -93.53
CA ILE A 278 40.46 -34.44 -92.67
C ILE A 278 40.57 -35.75 -91.88
N GLN A 279 40.97 -36.85 -92.53
CA GLN A 279 41.11 -38.16 -91.86
C GLN A 279 42.22 -38.12 -90.80
N ARG A 280 43.36 -37.50 -91.09
CA ARG A 280 44.42 -37.25 -90.12
C ARG A 280 43.92 -36.45 -88.92
N ASP A 281 43.17 -35.38 -89.17
CA ASP A 281 42.66 -34.53 -88.10
C ASP A 281 41.61 -35.27 -87.24
N GLN A 282 40.80 -36.16 -87.84
CA GLN A 282 39.92 -37.07 -87.10
C GLN A 282 40.69 -38.05 -86.21
N LEU A 283 41.79 -38.63 -86.70
CA LEU A 283 42.65 -39.51 -85.90
C LEU A 283 43.29 -38.76 -84.72
N LYS A 284 43.73 -37.53 -84.94
CA LYS A 284 44.26 -36.66 -83.87
C LYS A 284 43.20 -36.35 -82.81
N GLU A 285 41.99 -36.00 -83.22
CA GLU A 285 40.88 -35.75 -82.28
C GLU A 285 40.50 -37.02 -81.50
N PHE A 286 40.54 -38.18 -82.16
CA PHE A 286 40.34 -39.47 -81.51
C PHE A 286 41.42 -39.74 -80.45
N ALA A 287 42.70 -39.49 -80.76
CA ALA A 287 43.80 -39.61 -79.81
C ALA A 287 43.63 -38.66 -78.60
N VAL A 288 43.15 -37.42 -78.81
CA VAL A 288 42.81 -36.47 -77.71
C VAL A 288 41.70 -37.02 -76.82
N THR A 289 40.66 -37.60 -77.41
CA THR A 289 39.56 -38.25 -76.66
C THR A 289 40.07 -39.43 -75.83
N LEU A 290 40.94 -40.26 -76.40
CA LEU A 290 41.54 -41.39 -75.70
C LEU A 290 42.47 -40.95 -74.56
N ARG A 291 43.24 -39.86 -74.73
CA ARG A 291 44.06 -39.28 -73.65
C ARG A 291 43.20 -38.82 -72.47
N THR A 292 42.08 -38.15 -72.75
CA THR A 292 41.09 -37.78 -71.71
C THR A 292 40.57 -39.02 -70.97
N LYS A 293 40.34 -40.12 -71.70
CA LYS A 293 39.94 -41.40 -71.10
C LYS A 293 41.05 -42.02 -70.22
N VAL A 294 42.32 -41.88 -70.59
CA VAL A 294 43.44 -42.31 -69.74
C VAL A 294 43.49 -41.49 -68.45
N ASP A 295 43.31 -40.18 -68.53
CA ASP A 295 43.25 -39.31 -67.35
C ASP A 295 42.10 -39.72 -66.42
N GLU A 296 40.92 -40.04 -66.98
CA GLU A 296 39.80 -40.61 -66.21
C GLU A 296 40.17 -41.95 -65.55
N ILE A 297 40.89 -42.84 -66.24
CA ILE A 297 41.34 -44.11 -65.65
C ILE A 297 42.34 -43.87 -64.52
N ASP A 298 43.25 -42.91 -64.65
CA ASP A 298 44.23 -42.58 -63.62
C ASP A 298 43.54 -41.99 -62.37
N VAL A 299 42.50 -41.15 -62.56
CA VAL A 299 41.63 -40.69 -61.46
C VAL A 299 40.91 -41.87 -60.79
N ALA A 300 40.40 -42.82 -61.58
CA ALA A 300 39.75 -44.02 -61.04
C ALA A 300 40.72 -44.87 -60.21
N LEU A 301 41.95 -45.09 -60.69
CA LEU A 301 43.00 -45.82 -59.96
C LEU A 301 43.37 -45.14 -58.64
N ALA A 302 43.48 -43.81 -58.62
CA ALA A 302 43.72 -43.05 -57.39
C ALA A 302 42.56 -43.24 -56.39
N ARG A 303 41.30 -43.17 -56.85
CA ARG A 303 40.13 -43.41 -55.99
C ARG A 303 40.06 -44.84 -55.46
N VAL A 304 40.52 -45.83 -56.23
CA VAL A 304 40.61 -47.24 -55.77
C VAL A 304 41.64 -47.35 -54.67
N ALA A 305 42.80 -46.71 -54.81
CA ALA A 305 43.83 -46.69 -53.76
C ALA A 305 43.33 -46.04 -52.45
N ASP A 306 42.50 -45.00 -52.55
CA ASP A 306 41.88 -44.33 -51.40
C ASP A 306 40.67 -45.11 -50.82
N GLY A 307 40.22 -46.17 -51.50
CA GLY A 307 39.02 -46.95 -51.18
C GLY A 307 37.70 -46.20 -51.39
N SER A 308 37.72 -45.07 -52.11
CA SER A 308 36.54 -44.23 -52.39
C SER A 308 35.88 -44.53 -53.73
N TYR A 309 36.48 -45.41 -54.55
CA TYR A 309 35.94 -45.81 -55.84
C TYR A 309 34.62 -46.58 -55.71
N GLY A 310 33.76 -46.41 -56.72
CA GLY A 310 32.42 -46.99 -56.71
C GLY A 310 31.35 -46.15 -55.99
N ARG A 311 31.66 -44.92 -55.57
CA ARG A 311 30.68 -43.90 -55.17
C ARG A 311 30.35 -42.99 -56.35
N CYS A 312 29.07 -42.68 -56.54
CA CYS A 312 28.59 -41.76 -57.58
C CYS A 312 28.94 -40.29 -57.27
N ASP A 313 29.44 -39.54 -58.25
CA ASP A 313 29.78 -38.11 -58.08
C ASP A 313 28.55 -37.19 -57.98
N GLY A 314 27.39 -37.61 -58.50
CA GLY A 314 26.12 -36.88 -58.41
C GLY A 314 25.36 -37.09 -57.09
N CYS A 315 24.87 -38.32 -56.85
CA CYS A 315 24.04 -38.61 -55.68
C CYS A 315 24.79 -39.22 -54.48
N TYR A 316 26.09 -39.46 -54.59
CA TYR A 316 26.94 -40.08 -53.55
C TYR A 316 26.49 -41.48 -53.10
N GLU A 317 25.70 -42.16 -53.91
CA GLU A 317 25.27 -43.55 -53.66
C GLU A 317 26.23 -44.56 -54.29
N PRO A 318 26.27 -45.80 -53.78
CA PRO A 318 27.08 -46.87 -54.35
C PRO A 318 26.65 -47.17 -55.79
N ILE A 319 27.62 -47.22 -56.70
CA ILE A 319 27.47 -47.72 -58.07
C ILE A 319 27.49 -49.24 -57.98
N SER A 320 26.53 -49.93 -58.58
CA SER A 320 26.43 -51.40 -58.52
C SER A 320 27.70 -52.10 -59.04
N GLN A 321 28.11 -53.17 -58.36
CA GLN A 321 29.30 -53.94 -58.75
C GLN A 321 29.23 -54.46 -60.18
N ALA A 322 28.05 -54.94 -60.62
CA ALA A 322 27.85 -55.42 -61.98
C ALA A 322 28.15 -54.35 -63.03
N ARG A 323 27.83 -53.08 -62.74
CA ARG A 323 28.12 -51.97 -63.66
C ARG A 323 29.60 -51.62 -63.68
N LEU A 324 30.25 -51.60 -62.52
CA LEU A 324 31.69 -51.37 -62.42
C LEU A 324 32.48 -52.47 -63.14
N ARG A 325 31.99 -53.71 -63.16
CA ARG A 325 32.60 -54.79 -63.96
C ARG A 325 32.32 -54.65 -65.45
N ALA A 326 31.14 -54.19 -65.83
CA ALA A 326 30.74 -54.09 -67.23
C ALA A 326 31.35 -52.90 -67.98
N GLN A 327 31.58 -51.77 -67.29
CA GLN A 327 32.06 -50.55 -67.93
C GLN A 327 33.01 -49.78 -67.00
N LEU A 328 34.23 -49.53 -67.50
CA LEU A 328 35.30 -48.84 -66.82
C LEU A 328 35.94 -47.80 -67.76
N PRO A 329 36.27 -46.60 -67.26
CA PRO A 329 35.94 -46.03 -65.95
C PRO A 329 34.48 -45.51 -65.89
N VAL A 330 33.83 -45.57 -64.73
CA VAL A 330 32.50 -44.97 -64.49
C VAL A 330 32.47 -44.25 -63.14
N PHE A 331 32.00 -42.99 -63.14
CA PHE A 331 31.91 -42.15 -61.94
C PHE A 331 30.49 -41.80 -61.50
N THR A 332 29.48 -42.09 -62.33
CA THR A 332 28.08 -41.74 -62.06
C THR A 332 27.20 -42.98 -62.06
N CYS A 333 26.19 -43.04 -61.19
CA CYS A 333 25.21 -44.13 -61.15
C CYS A 333 24.20 -44.04 -62.31
N VAL A 334 23.37 -45.08 -62.49
CA VAL A 334 22.51 -45.19 -63.70
C VAL A 334 21.42 -44.13 -63.65
N SER A 335 20.87 -43.87 -62.46
CA SER A 335 19.88 -42.81 -62.24
C SER A 335 20.44 -41.42 -62.53
N CYS A 336 21.64 -41.10 -62.01
CA CYS A 336 22.28 -39.82 -62.32
C CYS A 336 22.64 -39.70 -63.81
N ARG A 337 23.10 -40.78 -64.45
CA ARG A 337 23.40 -40.75 -65.88
C ARG A 337 22.15 -40.59 -66.74
N ALA A 338 21.01 -41.13 -66.31
CA ALA A 338 19.73 -40.98 -67.01
C ALA A 338 19.06 -39.61 -66.79
N ALA A 339 19.49 -38.85 -65.78
CA ALA A 339 18.95 -37.53 -65.46
C ALA A 339 19.69 -36.38 -66.18
N VAL A 340 20.83 -36.67 -66.82
CA VAL A 340 21.65 -35.73 -67.62
C VAL A 340 21.19 -35.78 -69.07
#